data_AF-A0A015MZ17-F1
#
_entry.id   AF-A0A015MZ17-F1
#
_cell.length_a   1.000
_cell.length_b   1.000
_cell.length_c   1.000
_cell.angle_alpha   90.00
_cell.angle_beta   90.00
_cell.angle_gamma   90.00
#
_symmetry.space_group_name_H-M   'P 1'
#
loop_
_entity.id
_entity.type
_entity.pdbx_description
1 polymer ?
#
loop_
_entity_poly.entity_id
_entity_poly.type
_entity_poly.pdbx_seq_one_letter_code
_entity_poly.pdbx_strand_id
1 'polypeptide(L)'
;MKKFVVKEWAELISDPISMGEQDQRVFEHASLPAVSDMLSITLRLKIRSHANDWATILHKGTGHPVRTPGLWLSAHISILSPQFSGSWQDCVVIGTDERLTLNKWYHLAITLSDPEKRSDFYIDGEWVGFISVCKVKTQKIVFNDGPLHIGRAFSHNGFNGEISNVRYFNWRLSAEEVKEDFFNEYQTKPIVYGSRIALVHVSTRKYLSTKRIKYDLGPNNQQYMVICNRQEIDLENDVWIVIRASGTRVIAGSPVPISAIIGFRHQATEYNLHSHEICDIKVTPISRQQQVSLYDNTSNNINIDDDWLIRRYNSNITTYDDTGYLRNGDIISLFHIRTNRPALCSHTILLGDESQEVFCHHGDESERNNKWRIELID
;
A
#
# COMPACT_ATOMS: atom_id res chain seq x y z
N MET A 1 -8.68 -6.89 -36.04
CA MET A 1 -8.41 -7.54 -34.74
C MET A 1 -8.27 -6.44 -33.69
N LYS A 2 -9.11 -6.42 -32.65
CA LYS A 2 -8.85 -5.57 -31.47
C LYS A 2 -7.54 -6.08 -30.86
N LYS A 3 -6.47 -5.29 -30.92
CA LYS A 3 -5.26 -5.57 -30.12
C LYS A 3 -5.74 -5.67 -28.66
N PHE A 4 -5.38 -6.74 -27.97
CA PHE A 4 -5.55 -6.81 -26.52
C PHE A 4 -4.85 -5.56 -25.93
N VAL A 5 -5.58 -4.73 -25.20
CA VAL A 5 -4.99 -3.59 -24.51
C VAL A 5 -4.31 -4.15 -23.27
N VAL A 6 -2.98 -4.25 -23.33
CA VAL A 6 -2.17 -4.64 -22.16
C VAL A 6 -2.19 -3.46 -21.20
N LYS A 7 -2.59 -3.71 -19.94
CA LYS A 7 -2.46 -2.72 -18.86
C LYS A 7 -0.97 -2.51 -18.59
N GLU A 8 -0.47 -1.34 -18.93
CA GLU A 8 0.92 -0.93 -18.75
C GLU A 8 0.95 0.37 -17.95
N TRP A 9 1.93 0.47 -17.06
CA TRP A 9 2.16 1.66 -16.26
C TRP A 9 3.65 1.95 -16.13
N ALA A 10 3.98 3.20 -15.84
CA ALA A 10 5.34 3.66 -15.63
C ALA A 10 5.43 4.53 -14.37
N GLU A 11 6.46 4.29 -13.55
CA GLU A 11 6.86 5.22 -12.49
C GLU A 11 7.84 6.24 -13.07
N LEU A 12 7.39 7.48 -13.19
CA LEU A 12 8.14 8.57 -13.82
C LEU A 12 9.04 9.30 -12.81
N ILE A 13 8.58 9.40 -11.57
CA ILE A 13 9.32 9.93 -10.42
C ILE A 13 9.05 8.98 -9.26
N SER A 14 10.08 8.31 -8.75
CA SER A 14 9.97 7.40 -7.59
C SER A 14 10.11 8.18 -6.28
N ASP A 15 11.32 8.67 -6.01
CA ASP A 15 11.68 9.32 -4.75
C ASP A 15 11.24 10.79 -4.71
N PRO A 16 11.01 11.36 -3.50
CA PRO A 16 10.74 12.78 -3.36
C PRO A 16 11.83 13.66 -3.94
N ILE A 17 11.44 14.52 -4.86
CA ILE A 17 12.28 15.58 -5.41
C ILE A 17 11.73 16.93 -5.02
N SER A 18 12.64 17.88 -4.75
CA SER A 18 12.25 19.29 -4.59
C SER A 18 12.00 19.92 -5.95
N MET A 19 10.94 20.72 -6.03
CA MET A 19 10.60 21.52 -7.20
C MET A 19 10.44 22.98 -6.78
N GLY A 20 11.05 23.88 -7.54
CA GLY A 20 10.80 25.31 -7.52
C GLY A 20 9.80 25.74 -8.60
N GLU A 21 9.27 26.96 -8.50
CA GLU A 21 8.29 27.50 -9.45
C GLU A 21 8.75 27.56 -10.92
N GLN A 22 10.06 27.55 -11.18
CA GLN A 22 10.62 27.54 -12.53
C GLN A 22 11.04 26.15 -13.01
N ASP A 23 11.01 25.15 -12.12
CA ASP A 23 11.50 23.81 -12.41
C ASP A 23 10.50 23.03 -13.26
N GLN A 24 11.05 22.21 -14.15
CA GLN A 24 10.27 21.41 -15.09
C GLN A 24 10.89 20.02 -15.25
N ARG A 25 10.04 19.00 -15.25
CA ARG A 25 10.36 17.68 -15.82
C ARG A 25 9.47 17.45 -17.03
N VAL A 26 10.05 16.93 -18.11
CA VAL A 26 9.33 16.64 -19.36
C VAL A 26 9.55 15.17 -19.69
N PHE A 27 8.45 14.45 -19.88
CA PHE A 27 8.44 13.08 -20.35
C PHE A 27 7.85 13.04 -21.75
N GLU A 28 8.66 12.67 -22.74
CA GLU A 28 8.25 12.58 -24.13
C GLU A 28 7.14 11.55 -24.31
N HIS A 29 6.18 11.82 -25.20
CA HIS A 29 5.03 10.94 -25.39
C HIS A 29 5.43 9.50 -25.69
N ALA A 30 6.46 9.31 -26.52
CA ALA A 30 6.99 7.99 -26.89
C ALA A 30 7.57 7.18 -25.71
N SER A 31 7.86 7.84 -24.58
CA SER A 31 8.36 7.19 -23.35
C SER A 31 7.24 6.80 -22.38
N LEU A 32 6.00 7.21 -22.64
CA LEU A 32 4.85 6.92 -21.80
C LEU A 32 4.12 5.67 -22.31
N PRO A 33 3.50 4.89 -21.41
CA PRO A 33 2.57 3.83 -21.79
C PRO A 33 1.54 4.29 -22.83
N ALA A 34 1.32 3.48 -23.88
CA ALA A 34 0.44 3.86 -24.97
C ALA A 34 -1.03 3.89 -24.53
N VAL A 35 -1.68 5.04 -24.72
CA VAL A 35 -3.09 5.28 -24.35
C VAL A 35 -3.99 5.22 -25.57
N SER A 36 -5.09 4.48 -25.48
CA SER A 36 -6.16 4.49 -26.49
C SER A 36 -7.25 5.52 -26.16
N ASP A 37 -7.92 5.32 -25.03
CA ASP A 37 -9.19 5.97 -24.69
C ASP A 37 -9.42 6.08 -23.17
N MET A 38 -8.44 5.65 -22.38
CA MET A 38 -8.44 5.71 -20.92
C MET A 38 -7.02 5.95 -20.42
N LEU A 39 -6.87 6.72 -19.34
CA LEU A 39 -5.60 6.85 -18.62
C LEU A 39 -5.83 7.23 -17.17
N SER A 40 -4.85 6.94 -16.32
CA SER A 40 -4.75 7.53 -14.99
C SER A 40 -3.36 8.11 -14.73
N ILE A 41 -3.31 9.15 -13.90
CA ILE A 41 -2.06 9.65 -13.31
C ILE A 41 -2.27 9.74 -11.80
N THR A 42 -1.34 9.15 -11.04
CA THR A 42 -1.24 9.35 -9.59
C THR A 42 0.07 10.05 -9.26
N LEU A 43 0.08 10.82 -8.17
CA LEU A 43 1.27 11.49 -7.65
C LEU A 43 1.11 11.84 -6.18
N ARG A 44 2.24 12.05 -5.49
CA ARG A 44 2.25 12.75 -4.20
C ARG A 44 2.75 14.17 -4.33
N LEU A 45 2.12 15.07 -3.61
CA LEU A 45 2.42 16.48 -3.65
C LEU A 45 2.46 17.07 -2.24
N LYS A 46 3.50 17.86 -1.98
CA LYS A 46 3.59 18.74 -0.81
C LYS A 46 3.96 20.14 -1.25
N ILE A 47 3.04 21.07 -1.07
CA ILE A 47 3.19 22.46 -1.51
C ILE A 47 3.71 23.29 -0.34
N ARG A 48 4.82 24.01 -0.52
CA ARG A 48 5.29 25.03 0.44
C ARG A 48 4.73 26.41 0.10
N SER A 49 4.76 26.77 -1.18
CA SER A 49 4.16 27.99 -1.72
C SER A 49 3.91 27.84 -3.21
N HIS A 50 3.17 28.77 -3.81
CA HIS A 50 3.10 28.93 -5.26
C HIS A 50 2.83 30.41 -5.59
N ALA A 51 3.01 30.78 -6.85
CA ALA A 51 2.78 32.15 -7.32
C ALA A 51 1.33 32.60 -7.08
N ASN A 52 1.12 33.92 -7.10
CA ASN A 52 -0.20 34.55 -7.05
C ASN A 52 -1.05 34.35 -8.31
N ASP A 53 -0.59 33.50 -9.23
CA ASP A 53 -1.29 33.11 -10.45
C ASP A 53 -1.54 31.58 -10.40
N TRP A 54 -2.18 31.04 -11.44
CA TRP A 54 -2.32 29.62 -11.66
C TRP A 54 -0.96 28.93 -11.70
N ALA A 55 -0.82 27.87 -10.90
CA ALA A 55 0.41 27.09 -10.81
C ALA A 55 0.22 25.69 -11.39
N THR A 56 1.10 25.30 -12.30
CA THR A 56 1.06 23.98 -12.95
C THR A 56 1.58 22.92 -12.00
N ILE A 57 0.83 21.83 -11.82
CA ILE A 57 1.35 20.59 -11.23
C ILE A 57 1.75 19.65 -12.36
N LEU A 58 0.84 19.42 -13.31
CA LEU A 58 1.11 18.65 -14.52
C LEU A 58 0.31 19.14 -15.74
N HIS A 59 0.84 18.94 -16.94
CA HIS A 59 0.17 19.19 -18.21
C HIS A 59 0.62 18.16 -19.25
N LYS A 60 -0.29 17.31 -19.72
CA LYS A 60 -0.06 16.41 -20.87
C LYS A 60 -0.59 17.02 -22.16
N GLY A 61 0.29 17.48 -23.05
CA GLY A 61 -0.07 18.10 -24.32
C GLY A 61 0.88 19.19 -24.81
N THR A 62 0.51 19.86 -25.89
CA THR A 62 1.37 20.82 -26.61
C THR A 62 1.04 22.29 -26.32
N GLY A 63 0.31 22.56 -25.23
CA GLY A 63 -0.07 23.91 -24.81
C GLY A 63 -1.57 24.14 -24.97
N HIS A 64 -2.00 25.40 -25.01
CA HIS A 64 -3.39 25.72 -25.30
C HIS A 64 -3.66 25.47 -26.80
N PRO A 65 -4.67 24.67 -27.21
CA PRO A 65 -5.79 24.15 -26.40
C PRO A 65 -5.63 22.73 -25.83
N VAL A 66 -4.57 21.99 -26.15
CA VAL A 66 -4.44 20.55 -25.88
C VAL A 66 -3.83 20.27 -24.49
N ARG A 67 -4.68 19.85 -23.54
CA ARG A 67 -4.26 19.45 -22.17
C ARG A 67 -5.10 18.28 -21.63
N THR A 68 -4.65 17.05 -21.83
CA THR A 68 -5.34 15.84 -21.32
C THR A 68 -4.36 14.81 -20.77
N PRO A 69 -4.31 14.59 -19.44
CA PRO A 69 -4.89 15.44 -18.40
C PRO A 69 -4.02 16.67 -18.12
N GLY A 70 -4.57 17.63 -17.38
CA GLY A 70 -3.81 18.67 -16.72
C GLY A 70 -4.28 18.87 -15.28
N LEU A 71 -3.41 19.40 -14.43
CA LEU A 71 -3.71 19.72 -13.05
C LEU A 71 -3.02 21.02 -12.67
N TRP A 72 -3.81 21.99 -12.21
CA TRP A 72 -3.32 23.26 -11.71
C TRP A 72 -3.77 23.50 -10.28
N LEU A 73 -3.08 24.42 -9.61
CA LEU A 73 -3.56 25.10 -8.42
C LEU A 73 -4.16 26.43 -8.85
N SER A 74 -5.34 26.75 -8.31
CA SER A 74 -5.94 28.07 -8.49
C SER A 74 -5.11 29.16 -7.82
N ALA A 75 -5.18 30.36 -8.39
CA ALA A 75 -4.53 31.54 -7.82
C ALA A 75 -4.96 31.77 -6.36
N HIS A 76 -4.01 32.13 -5.50
CA HIS A 76 -4.17 32.55 -4.10
C HIS A 76 -4.65 31.51 -3.07
N ILE A 77 -5.48 30.53 -3.46
CA ILE A 77 -6.18 29.66 -2.49
C ILE A 77 -5.78 28.18 -2.57
N SER A 78 -4.84 27.79 -3.42
CA SER A 78 -4.30 26.41 -3.50
C SER A 78 -5.40 25.34 -3.67
N ILE A 79 -6.48 25.68 -4.37
CA ILE A 79 -7.53 24.71 -4.73
C ILE A 79 -7.09 23.98 -6.00
N LEU A 80 -7.31 22.68 -6.04
CA LEU A 80 -6.97 21.88 -7.20
C LEU A 80 -7.94 22.15 -8.35
N SER A 81 -7.39 22.20 -9.56
CA SER A 81 -8.15 22.36 -10.78
C SER A 81 -7.69 21.31 -11.79
N PRO A 82 -8.19 20.07 -11.67
CA PRO A 82 -8.01 19.06 -12.70
C PRO A 82 -8.72 19.49 -13.98
N GLN A 83 -8.10 19.26 -15.13
CA GLN A 83 -8.65 19.64 -16.43
C GLN A 83 -8.37 18.59 -17.49
N PHE A 84 -9.22 18.55 -18.51
CA PHE A 84 -8.98 17.77 -19.73
C PHE A 84 -9.55 18.47 -20.97
N SER A 85 -9.07 18.12 -22.16
CA SER A 85 -9.64 18.61 -23.42
C SER A 85 -10.73 17.67 -23.93
N GLY A 86 -11.85 18.25 -24.37
CA GLY A 86 -12.95 17.52 -25.01
C GLY A 86 -13.12 17.96 -26.48
N SER A 87 -13.75 17.13 -27.29
CA SER A 87 -14.03 17.47 -28.70
C SER A 87 -14.99 18.65 -28.89
N TRP A 88 -15.59 19.14 -27.79
CA TRP A 88 -16.54 20.26 -27.76
C TRP A 88 -15.99 21.49 -27.06
N GLN A 89 -14.88 21.36 -26.34
CA GLN A 89 -14.31 22.42 -25.54
C GLN A 89 -12.83 22.15 -25.31
N ASP A 90 -12.01 23.14 -25.63
CA ASP A 90 -10.55 23.09 -25.48
C ASP A 90 -10.13 22.69 -24.05
N CYS A 91 -10.90 23.11 -23.06
CA CYS A 91 -10.67 22.79 -21.67
C CYS A 91 -11.97 22.61 -20.88
N VAL A 92 -12.08 21.46 -20.23
CA VAL A 92 -13.10 21.13 -19.24
C VAL A 92 -12.43 21.14 -17.87
N VAL A 93 -12.95 21.94 -16.93
CA VAL A 93 -12.36 22.13 -15.60
C VAL A 93 -13.20 21.43 -14.55
N ILE A 94 -12.59 20.55 -13.76
CA ILE A 94 -13.16 20.01 -12.53
C ILE A 94 -12.96 21.03 -11.42
N GLY A 95 -14.06 21.57 -10.87
CA GLY A 95 -13.99 22.34 -9.63
C GLY A 95 -13.87 21.38 -8.46
N THR A 96 -12.78 21.43 -7.71
CA THR A 96 -12.72 20.81 -6.38
C THR A 96 -13.02 21.88 -5.35
N ASP A 97 -13.82 21.59 -4.33
CA ASP A 97 -14.09 22.56 -3.25
C ASP A 97 -13.01 22.51 -2.15
N GLU A 98 -12.12 21.52 -2.20
CA GLU A 98 -11.10 21.30 -1.18
C GLU A 98 -9.83 22.12 -1.44
N ARG A 99 -9.46 22.92 -0.43
CA ARG A 99 -8.20 23.66 -0.40
C ARG A 99 -7.10 22.81 0.22
N LEU A 100 -5.98 22.66 -0.49
CA LEU A 100 -4.82 22.00 0.05
C LEU A 100 -4.17 22.86 1.15
N THR A 101 -3.77 22.21 2.24
CA THR A 101 -3.00 22.81 3.33
C THR A 101 -1.52 22.79 2.97
N LEU A 102 -0.84 23.92 3.12
CA LEU A 102 0.60 24.01 2.86
C LEU A 102 1.39 23.11 3.80
N ASN A 103 2.53 22.60 3.31
CA ASN A 103 3.46 21.71 4.01
C ASN A 103 2.89 20.34 4.41
N LYS A 104 1.71 19.96 3.91
CA LYS A 104 1.13 18.61 4.06
C LYS A 104 1.34 17.80 2.77
N TRP A 105 1.66 16.51 2.92
CA TRP A 105 1.67 15.55 1.82
C TRP A 105 0.25 15.11 1.48
N TYR A 106 -0.05 15.11 0.19
CA TYR A 106 -1.29 14.57 -0.38
C TYR A 106 -0.95 13.54 -1.45
N HIS A 107 -1.77 12.50 -1.57
CA HIS A 107 -1.84 11.67 -2.77
C HIS A 107 -2.98 12.19 -3.65
N LEU A 108 -2.70 12.42 -4.93
CA LEU A 108 -3.64 12.94 -5.90
C LEU A 108 -3.76 11.95 -7.05
N ALA A 109 -4.98 11.63 -7.46
CA ALA A 109 -5.21 10.78 -8.64
C ALA A 109 -6.24 11.39 -9.58
N ILE A 110 -5.94 11.37 -10.87
CA ILE A 110 -6.87 11.71 -11.96
C ILE A 110 -7.07 10.43 -12.77
N THR A 111 -8.33 10.01 -12.95
CA THR A 111 -8.67 8.84 -13.76
C THR A 111 -9.65 9.26 -14.86
N LEU A 112 -9.33 8.95 -16.13
CA LEU A 112 -10.11 9.38 -17.30
C LEU A 112 -10.53 8.18 -18.13
N SER A 113 -11.78 8.21 -18.61
CA SER A 113 -12.31 7.20 -19.53
C SER A 113 -13.28 7.83 -20.52
N ASP A 114 -12.92 7.80 -21.80
CA ASP A 114 -13.85 8.15 -22.87
C ASP A 114 -14.98 7.11 -23.02
N PRO A 115 -14.75 5.79 -22.89
CA PRO A 115 -15.83 4.81 -22.94
C PRO A 115 -16.91 5.05 -21.88
N GLU A 116 -16.52 5.40 -20.66
CA GLU A 116 -17.44 5.72 -19.56
C GLU A 116 -17.79 7.21 -19.49
N LYS A 117 -17.23 8.01 -20.42
CA LYS A 117 -17.55 9.42 -20.60
C LYS A 117 -17.38 10.23 -19.31
N ARG A 118 -16.32 9.95 -18.53
CA ARG A 118 -16.08 10.61 -17.23
C ARG A 118 -14.60 10.76 -16.90
N SER A 119 -14.30 11.79 -16.09
CA SER A 119 -13.04 11.98 -15.38
C SER A 119 -13.32 12.06 -13.89
N ASP A 120 -12.59 11.29 -13.09
CA ASP A 120 -12.69 11.25 -11.64
C ASP A 120 -11.42 11.80 -10.99
N PHE A 121 -11.60 12.40 -9.81
CA PHE A 121 -10.52 12.98 -9.04
C PHE A 121 -10.56 12.51 -7.59
N TYR A 122 -9.37 12.19 -7.06
CA TYR A 122 -9.19 11.63 -5.73
C TYR A 122 -8.12 12.39 -4.96
N ILE A 123 -8.33 12.54 -3.66
CA ILE A 123 -7.37 13.08 -2.70
C ILE A 123 -7.24 12.07 -1.57
N ASP A 124 -6.01 11.65 -1.27
CA ASP A 124 -5.68 10.68 -0.23
C ASP A 124 -6.51 9.37 -0.34
N GLY A 125 -6.69 8.89 -1.57
CA GLY A 125 -7.46 7.68 -1.88
C GLY A 125 -8.99 7.84 -1.85
N GLU A 126 -9.51 8.99 -1.41
CA GLU A 126 -10.95 9.27 -1.33
C GLU A 126 -11.44 10.02 -2.57
N TRP A 127 -12.62 9.67 -3.08
CA TRP A 127 -13.20 10.26 -4.28
C TRP A 127 -13.83 11.62 -3.96
N VAL A 128 -13.23 12.69 -4.46
CA VAL A 128 -13.62 14.07 -4.10
C VAL A 128 -14.42 14.78 -5.18
N GLY A 129 -14.47 14.24 -6.39
CA GLY A 129 -15.25 14.84 -7.47
C GLY A 129 -15.07 14.15 -8.82
N PHE A 130 -15.94 14.51 -9.75
CA PHE A 130 -15.90 14.02 -11.13
C PHE A 130 -16.54 15.01 -12.09
N ILE A 131 -16.24 14.85 -13.38
CA ILE A 131 -16.99 15.45 -14.47
C ILE A 131 -17.36 14.39 -15.49
N SER A 132 -18.61 14.42 -15.93
CA SER A 132 -19.12 13.57 -17.01
C SER A 132 -19.32 14.36 -18.30
N VAL A 133 -19.16 13.67 -19.43
CA VAL A 133 -19.46 14.19 -20.76
C VAL A 133 -20.96 14.05 -21.02
N CYS A 134 -21.66 15.19 -21.14
CA CYS A 134 -23.12 15.19 -21.21
C CYS A 134 -23.70 14.65 -22.54
N LYS A 135 -23.11 15.01 -23.69
CA LYS A 135 -23.59 14.55 -25.01
C LYS A 135 -22.82 13.30 -25.45
N VAL A 136 -23.01 12.20 -24.73
CA VAL A 136 -22.25 10.94 -24.86
C VAL A 136 -22.12 10.38 -26.28
N LYS A 137 -23.07 10.67 -27.18
CA LYS A 137 -23.05 10.19 -28.57
C LYS A 137 -22.17 11.02 -29.51
N THR A 138 -21.95 12.30 -29.21
CA THR A 138 -21.29 13.25 -30.12
C THR A 138 -20.03 13.87 -29.52
N GLN A 139 -19.84 13.73 -28.21
CA GLN A 139 -18.71 14.28 -27.48
C GLN A 139 -17.75 13.17 -27.06
N LYS A 140 -16.45 13.47 -27.15
CA LYS A 140 -15.36 12.57 -26.72
C LYS A 140 -14.25 13.31 -26.01
N ILE A 141 -13.64 12.67 -25.02
CA ILE A 141 -12.40 13.11 -24.39
C ILE A 141 -11.28 13.02 -25.43
N VAL A 142 -10.44 14.05 -25.50
CA VAL A 142 -9.34 14.13 -26.47
C VAL A 142 -8.06 13.70 -25.79
N PHE A 143 -7.60 12.48 -26.08
CA PHE A 143 -6.24 12.04 -25.78
C PHE A 143 -5.29 12.57 -26.86
N ASN A 144 -4.07 12.94 -26.46
CA ASN A 144 -3.11 13.62 -27.32
C ASN A 144 -1.73 12.96 -27.27
N ASP A 145 -0.92 13.27 -28.27
CA ASP A 145 0.43 12.73 -28.44
C ASP A 145 1.53 13.71 -27.97
N GLY A 146 1.17 14.76 -27.23
CA GLY A 146 2.14 15.73 -26.70
C GLY A 146 2.91 15.18 -25.48
N PRO A 147 4.00 15.81 -25.04
CA PRO A 147 4.72 15.38 -23.83
C PRO A 147 3.92 15.61 -22.54
N LEU A 148 4.33 14.93 -21.45
CA LEU A 148 3.87 15.21 -20.09
C LEU A 148 4.87 16.14 -19.40
N HIS A 149 4.42 17.34 -19.06
CA HIS A 149 5.16 18.31 -18.25
C HIS A 149 4.75 18.19 -16.78
N ILE A 150 5.72 18.22 -15.88
CA ILE A 150 5.54 18.25 -14.42
C ILE A 150 6.22 19.50 -13.87
N GLY A 151 5.56 20.20 -12.95
CA GLY A 151 6.06 21.40 -12.28
C GLY A 151 5.83 22.69 -13.06
N ARG A 152 6.14 22.76 -14.35
CA ARG A 152 5.93 23.98 -15.15
C ARG A 152 5.53 23.63 -16.57
N ALA A 153 4.63 24.39 -17.18
CA ALA A 153 4.26 24.20 -18.58
C ALA A 153 3.82 25.51 -19.23
N PHE A 154 4.35 25.78 -20.42
CA PHE A 154 3.97 26.91 -21.27
C PHE A 154 3.96 28.26 -20.52
N SER A 155 2.78 28.88 -20.37
CA SER A 155 2.59 30.20 -19.77
C SER A 155 2.53 30.21 -18.25
N HIS A 156 2.40 29.05 -17.59
CA HIS A 156 2.20 28.98 -16.14
C HIS A 156 3.41 28.38 -15.43
N ASN A 157 3.90 29.11 -14.43
CA ASN A 157 4.89 28.63 -13.48
C ASN A 157 4.33 27.50 -12.61
N GLY A 158 5.19 26.91 -11.80
CA GLY A 158 4.87 25.83 -10.90
C GLY A 158 4.56 26.21 -9.47
N PHE A 159 4.84 25.24 -8.60
CA PHE A 159 4.80 25.36 -7.15
C PHE A 159 6.21 25.22 -6.58
N ASN A 160 6.47 25.84 -5.43
CA ASN A 160 7.60 25.50 -4.58
C ASN A 160 7.18 24.39 -3.63
N GLY A 161 7.85 23.24 -3.67
CA GLY A 161 7.44 22.09 -2.87
C GLY A 161 8.26 20.84 -3.12
N GLU A 162 7.62 19.70 -2.85
CA GLU A 162 8.14 18.37 -3.10
C GLU A 162 7.09 17.56 -3.85
N ILE A 163 7.55 16.71 -4.78
CA ILE A 163 6.71 15.79 -5.54
C ILE A 163 7.38 14.41 -5.57
N SER A 164 6.60 13.35 -5.46
CA SER A 164 7.08 11.97 -5.54
C SER A 164 6.04 11.06 -6.18
N ASN A 165 6.43 9.83 -6.46
CA ASN A 165 5.54 8.75 -6.92
C ASN A 165 4.63 9.16 -8.09
N VAL A 166 5.18 9.89 -9.07
CA VAL A 166 4.42 10.26 -10.27
C VAL A 166 4.30 9.03 -11.15
N ARG A 167 3.11 8.43 -11.23
CA ARG A 167 2.83 7.23 -12.01
C ARG A 167 1.85 7.52 -13.13
N TYR A 168 2.08 6.88 -14.27
CA TYR A 168 1.24 7.00 -15.45
C TYR A 168 0.72 5.62 -15.84
N PHE A 169 -0.60 5.49 -15.97
CA PHE A 169 -1.28 4.24 -16.27
C PHE A 169 -2.04 4.40 -17.59
N ASN A 170 -1.94 3.41 -18.49
CA ASN A 170 -2.68 3.43 -19.76
C ASN A 170 -4.13 2.92 -19.66
N TRP A 171 -4.65 2.79 -18.44
CA TRP A 171 -6.04 2.44 -18.16
C TRP A 171 -6.61 3.35 -17.08
N ARG A 172 -7.94 3.36 -16.97
CA ARG A 172 -8.63 4.05 -15.88
C ARG A 172 -8.58 3.19 -14.62
N LEU A 173 -7.84 3.65 -13.62
CA LEU A 173 -7.84 3.07 -12.29
C LEU A 173 -9.25 3.09 -11.69
N SER A 174 -9.67 1.99 -11.08
CA SER A 174 -10.87 1.93 -10.23
C SER A 174 -10.64 2.67 -8.90
N ALA A 175 -11.72 2.94 -8.14
CA ALA A 175 -11.59 3.55 -6.82
C ALA A 175 -10.75 2.67 -5.87
N GLU A 176 -10.90 1.35 -5.96
CA GLU A 176 -10.11 0.37 -5.21
C GLU A 176 -8.64 0.37 -5.65
N GLU A 177 -8.36 0.43 -6.95
CA GLU A 177 -6.99 0.51 -7.47
C GLU A 177 -6.31 1.83 -7.04
N VAL A 178 -7.03 2.96 -7.01
CA VAL A 178 -6.53 4.24 -6.49
C VAL A 178 -6.24 4.14 -4.98
N LYS A 179 -7.13 3.51 -4.22
CA LYS A 179 -6.96 3.33 -2.78
C LYS A 179 -5.80 2.40 -2.47
N GLU A 180 -5.59 1.36 -3.28
CA GLU A 180 -4.44 0.47 -3.20
C GLU A 180 -3.13 1.21 -3.52
N ASP A 181 -3.09 2.02 -4.59
CA ASP A 181 -1.94 2.86 -4.96
C ASP A 181 -1.58 3.84 -3.83
N PHE A 182 -2.59 4.53 -3.28
CA PHE A 182 -2.44 5.39 -2.10
C PHE A 182 -1.79 4.64 -0.93
N PHE A 183 -2.36 3.50 -0.53
CA PHE A 183 -1.82 2.76 0.60
C PHE A 183 -0.44 2.19 0.31
N ASN A 184 -0.19 1.67 -0.89
CA ASN A 184 1.10 1.08 -1.28
C ASN A 184 2.27 2.09 -1.28
N GLU A 185 2.00 3.39 -1.17
CA GLU A 185 3.03 4.42 -1.06
C GLU A 185 3.36 4.83 0.38
N TYR A 186 2.39 4.77 1.30
CA TYR A 186 2.65 4.90 2.76
C TYR A 186 3.57 3.79 3.28
N GLN A 187 3.74 2.74 2.47
CA GLN A 187 4.47 1.52 2.70
C GLN A 187 5.99 1.61 2.45
N THR A 188 6.54 2.74 2.01
CA THR A 188 8.00 2.79 1.72
C THR A 188 8.91 2.92 2.95
N LYS A 189 8.36 3.13 4.16
CA LYS A 189 9.18 3.18 5.39
C LYS A 189 9.86 1.82 5.62
N PRO A 190 11.19 1.77 5.83
CA PRO A 190 11.87 0.51 6.12
C PRO A 190 11.41 -0.05 7.46
N ILE A 191 11.17 -1.36 7.51
CA ILE A 191 11.01 -2.08 8.78
C ILE A 191 12.40 -2.39 9.30
N VAL A 192 12.67 -1.95 10.53
CA VAL A 192 13.95 -2.14 11.21
C VAL A 192 13.75 -3.00 12.44
N TYR A 193 14.83 -3.60 12.95
CA TYR A 193 14.78 -4.27 14.24
C TYR A 193 14.39 -3.27 15.34
N GLY A 194 13.31 -3.58 16.07
CA GLY A 194 12.68 -2.70 17.05
C GLY A 194 11.45 -1.94 16.54
N SER A 195 11.12 -2.02 15.24
CA SER A 195 9.89 -1.43 14.70
C SER A 195 8.66 -2.04 15.39
N ARG A 196 7.70 -1.17 15.74
CA ARG A 196 6.34 -1.55 16.13
C ARG A 196 5.53 -1.75 14.86
N ILE A 197 4.90 -2.89 14.72
CA ILE A 197 4.13 -3.26 13.54
C ILE A 197 2.79 -3.91 13.95
N ALA A 198 1.87 -3.98 13.00
CA ALA A 198 0.73 -4.87 13.03
C ALA A 198 0.82 -5.83 11.82
N LEU A 199 0.25 -7.03 11.96
CA LEU A 199 0.19 -8.02 10.89
C LEU A 199 -1.26 -8.23 10.48
N VAL A 200 -1.59 -7.89 9.23
CA VAL A 200 -2.96 -7.98 8.71
C VAL A 200 -3.09 -9.21 7.83
N HIS A 201 -4.00 -10.12 8.18
CA HIS A 201 -4.27 -11.27 7.33
C HIS A 201 -4.90 -10.82 6.02
N VAL A 202 -4.24 -11.08 4.88
CA VAL A 202 -4.62 -10.51 3.58
C VAL A 202 -6.02 -10.96 3.16
N SER A 203 -6.39 -12.22 3.41
CA SER A 203 -7.69 -12.73 2.97
C SER A 203 -8.89 -12.20 3.76
N THR A 204 -8.72 -11.86 5.05
CA THR A 204 -9.84 -11.46 5.92
C THR A 204 -9.75 -10.01 6.40
N ARG A 205 -8.61 -9.35 6.16
CA ARG A 205 -8.26 -7.99 6.62
C ARG A 205 -8.28 -7.85 8.14
N LYS A 206 -8.21 -8.95 8.88
CA LYS A 206 -8.20 -8.97 10.34
C LYS A 206 -6.77 -8.97 10.87
N TYR A 207 -6.56 -8.31 12.01
CA TYR A 207 -5.23 -8.16 12.62
C TYR A 207 -4.84 -9.38 13.47
N LEU A 208 -3.58 -9.79 13.37
CA LEU A 208 -2.97 -10.76 14.27
C LEU A 208 -2.91 -10.16 15.68
N SER A 209 -3.51 -10.86 16.63
CA SER A 209 -3.90 -10.30 17.92
C SER A 209 -3.88 -11.35 19.02
N THR A 210 -4.09 -10.90 20.26
CA THR A 210 -4.43 -11.76 21.40
C THR A 210 -5.56 -11.17 22.22
N LYS A 211 -6.48 -12.01 22.69
CA LYS A 211 -7.47 -11.63 23.72
C LYS A 211 -7.02 -12.02 25.13
N ARG A 212 -5.76 -12.44 25.30
CA ARG A 212 -5.22 -13.00 26.55
C ARG A 212 -6.04 -14.20 27.06
N ILE A 213 -6.66 -14.93 26.14
CA ILE A 213 -7.34 -16.20 26.39
C ILE A 213 -6.31 -17.31 26.28
N LYS A 214 -6.31 -18.26 27.21
CA LYS A 214 -5.42 -19.43 27.16
C LYS A 214 -6.11 -20.59 26.45
N TYR A 215 -5.32 -21.46 25.84
CA TYR A 215 -5.84 -22.77 25.46
C TYR A 215 -6.39 -23.50 26.70
N ASP A 216 -7.50 -24.21 26.55
CA ASP A 216 -8.12 -25.00 27.62
C ASP A 216 -8.06 -26.50 27.29
N LEU A 217 -6.86 -26.97 26.95
CA LEU A 217 -6.58 -28.38 26.60
C LEU A 217 -5.81 -29.11 27.71
N GLY A 218 -6.10 -28.74 28.96
CA GLY A 218 -5.52 -29.34 30.16
C GLY A 218 -4.38 -28.52 30.80
N PRO A 219 -3.91 -28.93 31.99
CA PRO A 219 -2.99 -28.14 32.83
C PRO A 219 -1.64 -27.85 32.18
N ASN A 220 -1.24 -28.64 31.18
CA ASN A 220 0.03 -28.48 30.46
C ASN A 220 -0.09 -27.64 29.17
N ASN A 221 -1.27 -27.12 28.83
CA ASN A 221 -1.50 -26.26 27.67
C ASN A 221 -2.12 -24.91 28.07
N GLN A 222 -1.38 -24.12 28.85
CA GLN A 222 -1.85 -22.82 29.40
C GLN A 222 -1.29 -21.60 28.66
N GLN A 223 -0.79 -21.77 27.43
CA GLN A 223 -0.26 -20.66 26.66
C GLN A 223 -1.40 -19.80 26.11
N TYR A 224 -1.16 -18.50 25.95
CA TYR A 224 -2.17 -17.61 25.39
C TYR A 224 -2.33 -17.86 23.90
N MET A 225 -3.59 -17.90 23.46
CA MET A 225 -3.95 -18.03 22.07
C MET A 225 -3.59 -16.77 21.30
N VAL A 226 -3.05 -16.98 20.10
CA VAL A 226 -2.95 -15.97 19.06
C VAL A 226 -4.13 -16.17 18.11
N ILE A 227 -4.77 -15.06 17.72
CA ILE A 227 -5.98 -15.05 16.90
C ILE A 227 -5.88 -13.96 15.83
N CYS A 228 -6.77 -14.00 14.85
CA CYS A 228 -7.09 -12.84 14.01
C CYS A 228 -8.35 -12.17 14.55
N ASN A 229 -8.26 -10.88 14.91
CA ASN A 229 -9.35 -10.18 15.59
C ASN A 229 -10.19 -9.32 14.62
N ARG A 230 -10.40 -8.03 14.92
CA ARG A 230 -11.26 -7.14 14.14
C ARG A 230 -10.50 -6.60 12.91
N GLN A 231 -11.22 -5.92 12.02
CA GLN A 231 -10.63 -5.19 10.88
C GLN A 231 -10.21 -3.76 11.27
N GLU A 232 -10.62 -3.30 12.43
CA GLU A 232 -10.13 -2.08 13.07
C GLU A 232 -8.98 -2.44 14.00
N ILE A 233 -7.89 -1.67 13.94
CA ILE A 233 -6.70 -1.92 14.74
C ILE A 233 -6.95 -1.61 16.22
N ASP A 234 -6.56 -2.54 17.08
CA ASP A 234 -6.47 -2.38 18.52
C ASP A 234 -5.00 -2.23 18.94
N LEU A 235 -4.59 -1.00 19.26
CA LEU A 235 -3.19 -0.68 19.60
C LEU A 235 -2.69 -1.35 20.88
N GLU A 236 -3.57 -1.93 21.70
CA GLU A 236 -3.18 -2.69 22.89
C GLU A 236 -2.84 -4.14 22.54
N ASN A 237 -3.61 -4.77 21.65
CA ASN A 237 -3.59 -6.22 21.43
C ASN A 237 -3.06 -6.65 20.05
N ASP A 238 -2.94 -5.72 19.09
CA ASP A 238 -2.56 -6.02 17.70
C ASP A 238 -1.11 -5.59 17.38
N VAL A 239 -0.38 -5.04 18.35
CA VAL A 239 0.95 -4.45 18.15
C VAL A 239 2.06 -5.43 18.52
N TRP A 240 2.95 -5.65 17.57
CA TRP A 240 4.11 -6.53 17.66
C TRP A 240 5.40 -5.74 17.43
N ILE A 241 6.46 -6.11 18.13
CA ILE A 241 7.79 -5.54 17.99
C ILE A 241 8.64 -6.54 17.22
N VAL A 242 9.26 -6.08 16.13
CA VAL A 242 10.19 -6.88 15.33
C VAL A 242 11.49 -7.08 16.13
N ILE A 243 11.78 -8.32 16.52
CA ILE A 243 12.97 -8.66 17.30
C ILE A 243 13.90 -9.57 16.50
N ARG A 244 15.17 -9.58 16.90
CA ARG A 244 16.18 -10.50 16.34
C ARG A 244 15.85 -11.96 16.62
N ALA A 245 16.36 -12.86 15.78
CA ALA A 245 16.32 -14.29 16.05
C ALA A 245 17.04 -14.66 17.35
N SER A 246 16.62 -15.76 17.95
CA SER A 246 17.18 -16.31 19.18
C SER A 246 18.69 -16.53 19.07
N GLY A 247 19.45 -16.14 20.09
CA GLY A 247 20.92 -16.28 20.11
C GLY A 247 21.73 -15.39 19.16
N THR A 248 21.08 -14.61 18.28
CA THR A 248 21.79 -13.72 17.32
C THR A 248 22.09 -12.34 17.89
N ARG A 249 23.06 -11.62 17.32
CA ARG A 249 23.35 -10.21 17.63
C ARG A 249 23.04 -9.34 16.41
N VAL A 250 22.14 -8.39 16.58
CA VAL A 250 21.79 -7.39 15.55
C VAL A 250 21.69 -6.02 16.23
N ILE A 251 22.06 -4.96 15.50
CA ILE A 251 21.98 -3.58 15.97
C ILE A 251 20.53 -3.12 15.81
N ALA A 252 19.89 -2.69 16.90
CA ALA A 252 18.55 -2.09 16.85
C ALA A 252 18.52 -0.91 15.88
N GLY A 253 17.45 -0.80 15.09
CA GLY A 253 17.35 0.19 14.01
C GLY A 253 17.99 -0.24 12.68
N SER A 254 18.64 -1.40 12.61
CA SER A 254 19.10 -1.94 11.32
C SER A 254 17.92 -2.40 10.47
N PRO A 255 17.91 -2.14 9.15
CA PRO A 255 16.91 -2.68 8.22
C PRO A 255 16.85 -4.20 8.28
N VAL A 256 15.64 -4.77 8.26
CA VAL A 256 15.44 -6.22 8.27
C VAL A 256 15.55 -6.75 6.85
N PRO A 257 16.54 -7.61 6.51
CA PRO A 257 16.63 -8.21 5.20
C PRO A 257 15.41 -9.10 4.92
N ILE A 258 14.97 -9.17 3.67
CA ILE A 258 14.05 -10.23 3.26
C ILE A 258 14.82 -11.55 3.28
N SER A 259 14.17 -12.65 3.64
CA SER A 259 14.78 -13.94 4.03
C SER A 259 15.47 -13.97 5.40
N ALA A 260 15.39 -12.89 6.18
CA ALA A 260 15.84 -12.92 7.56
C ALA A 260 15.01 -13.87 8.41
N ILE A 261 15.68 -14.49 9.37
CA ILE A 261 15.05 -15.19 10.49
C ILE A 261 14.92 -14.16 11.62
N ILE A 262 13.70 -13.95 12.09
CA ILE A 262 13.39 -12.96 13.13
C ILE A 262 12.34 -13.50 14.11
N GLY A 263 12.11 -12.78 15.21
CA GLY A 263 10.97 -13.03 16.09
C GLY A 263 10.01 -11.85 16.14
N PHE A 264 8.83 -12.07 16.69
CA PHE A 264 7.86 -11.03 16.99
C PHE A 264 7.53 -11.03 18.47
N ARG A 265 7.68 -9.90 19.14
CA ARG A 265 7.29 -9.74 20.54
C ARG A 265 6.01 -8.94 20.66
N HIS A 266 4.99 -9.49 21.27
CA HIS A 266 3.75 -8.76 21.51
C HIS A 266 4.00 -7.60 22.49
N GLN A 267 3.60 -6.38 22.13
CA GLN A 267 3.97 -5.17 22.86
C GLN A 267 3.45 -5.16 24.30
N ALA A 268 2.18 -5.53 24.50
CA ALA A 268 1.52 -5.36 25.80
C ALA A 268 1.68 -6.56 26.75
N THR A 269 2.20 -7.70 26.28
CA THR A 269 2.50 -8.87 27.13
C THR A 269 3.99 -9.14 27.25
N GLU A 270 4.80 -8.57 26.35
CA GLU A 270 6.24 -8.85 26.19
C GLU A 270 6.57 -10.29 25.79
N TYR A 271 5.56 -11.11 25.47
CA TYR A 271 5.73 -12.50 25.08
C TYR A 271 5.99 -12.61 23.57
N ASN A 272 6.66 -13.68 23.15
CA ASN A 272 7.00 -13.89 21.76
C ASN A 272 5.91 -14.69 21.04
N LEU A 273 5.72 -14.40 19.75
CA LEU A 273 4.97 -15.25 18.84
C LEU A 273 5.69 -16.60 18.69
N HIS A 274 5.01 -17.65 19.09
CA HIS A 274 5.60 -18.96 19.31
C HIS A 274 4.80 -20.04 18.59
N SER A 275 5.50 -21.08 18.14
CA SER A 275 4.87 -22.32 17.73
C SER A 275 5.75 -23.51 18.09
N HIS A 276 5.19 -24.71 18.15
CA HIS A 276 5.93 -25.90 18.58
C HIS A 276 5.46 -27.11 17.78
N GLU A 277 6.20 -28.22 17.86
CA GLU A 277 5.81 -29.47 17.20
C GLU A 277 4.40 -29.90 17.61
N ILE A 278 3.67 -30.47 16.65
CA ILE A 278 2.33 -31.01 16.89
C ILE A 278 2.46 -32.20 17.85
N CYS A 279 1.70 -32.17 18.93
CA CYS A 279 1.40 -33.34 19.74
C CYS A 279 -0.10 -33.39 20.02
N ASP A 280 -0.64 -34.56 20.37
CA ASP A 280 -2.09 -34.83 20.43
C ASP A 280 -2.91 -33.85 21.29
N ILE A 281 -2.25 -33.15 22.22
CA ILE A 281 -2.86 -32.20 23.16
C ILE A 281 -2.60 -30.72 22.81
N LYS A 282 -1.79 -30.43 21.78
CA LYS A 282 -1.43 -29.07 21.38
C LYS A 282 -1.78 -28.79 19.92
N VAL A 283 -3.07 -28.86 19.63
CA VAL A 283 -3.67 -28.54 18.32
C VAL A 283 -4.71 -27.43 18.43
N THR A 284 -4.92 -26.66 17.37
CA THR A 284 -5.93 -25.60 17.36
C THR A 284 -7.34 -26.15 17.58
N PRO A 285 -8.27 -25.35 18.16
CA PRO A 285 -9.56 -25.86 18.60
C PRO A 285 -10.48 -26.28 17.45
N ILE A 286 -10.40 -25.63 16.29
CA ILE A 286 -11.29 -25.92 15.15
C ILE A 286 -10.55 -26.76 14.11
N SER A 287 -9.46 -26.27 13.52
CA SER A 287 -8.79 -26.98 12.41
C SER A 287 -7.93 -28.16 12.85
N ARG A 288 -7.65 -28.29 14.16
CA ARG A 288 -6.77 -29.32 14.74
C ARG A 288 -5.36 -29.27 14.13
N GLN A 289 -4.91 -28.07 13.76
CA GLN A 289 -3.59 -27.77 13.18
C GLN A 289 -2.57 -27.40 14.27
N GLN A 290 -1.31 -27.18 13.89
CA GLN A 290 -0.25 -26.76 14.80
C GLN A 290 -0.59 -25.42 15.46
N GLN A 291 -0.52 -25.37 16.79
CA GLN A 291 -0.87 -24.18 17.58
C GLN A 291 0.13 -23.05 17.36
N VAL A 292 -0.40 -21.83 17.46
CA VAL A 292 0.37 -20.59 17.53
C VAL A 292 -0.06 -19.86 18.79
N SER A 293 0.92 -19.48 19.61
CA SER A 293 0.69 -18.99 20.95
C SER A 293 1.62 -17.84 21.30
N LEU A 294 1.35 -17.21 22.45
CA LEU A 294 2.32 -16.34 23.10
C LEU A 294 3.08 -17.12 24.16
N TYR A 295 4.41 -17.10 24.05
CA TYR A 295 5.30 -17.75 24.99
C TYR A 295 6.19 -16.74 25.72
N ASP A 296 6.25 -16.88 27.04
CA ASP A 296 7.14 -16.09 27.89
C ASP A 296 8.58 -16.59 27.74
N ASN A 297 9.42 -15.78 27.10
CA ASN A 297 10.84 -16.06 26.94
C ASN A 297 11.72 -15.11 27.78
N THR A 298 11.24 -14.69 28.96
CA THR A 298 12.03 -13.89 29.92
C THR A 298 13.25 -14.63 30.49
N SER A 299 13.33 -15.94 30.33
CA SER A 299 14.40 -16.78 30.90
C SER A 299 15.77 -16.71 30.17
N ASN A 300 15.93 -15.88 29.12
CA ASN A 300 17.18 -15.73 28.35
C ASN A 300 17.75 -17.04 27.77
N ASN A 301 16.96 -18.13 27.75
CA ASN A 301 17.35 -19.36 27.08
C ASN A 301 17.17 -19.20 25.57
N ILE A 302 18.06 -19.83 24.80
CA ILE A 302 17.93 -19.87 23.34
C ILE A 302 16.70 -20.71 23.01
N ASN A 303 15.58 -20.04 22.75
CA ASN A 303 14.36 -20.67 22.25
C ASN A 303 14.21 -20.37 20.76
N ILE A 304 14.43 -21.38 19.92
CA ILE A 304 14.29 -21.28 18.46
C ILE A 304 12.84 -21.48 17.99
N ASP A 305 11.92 -21.76 18.91
CA ASP A 305 10.47 -21.91 18.64
C ASP A 305 9.76 -20.56 18.44
N ASP A 306 10.50 -19.48 18.66
CA ASP A 306 10.03 -18.11 18.47
C ASP A 306 10.55 -17.52 17.15
N ASP A 307 11.32 -18.29 16.38
CA ASP A 307 12.04 -17.84 15.18
C ASP A 307 11.26 -18.16 13.90
N TRP A 308 11.03 -17.12 13.10
CA TRP A 308 10.25 -17.14 11.87
C TRP A 308 11.08 -16.66 10.69
N LEU A 309 11.09 -17.41 9.60
CA LEU A 309 11.62 -16.96 8.31
C LEU A 309 10.59 -16.08 7.62
N ILE A 310 11.00 -14.88 7.23
CA ILE A 310 10.19 -13.98 6.43
C ILE A 310 10.50 -14.16 4.95
N ARG A 311 9.46 -14.34 4.14
CA ARG A 311 9.56 -14.22 2.68
C ARG A 311 8.54 -13.21 2.18
N ARG A 312 8.96 -12.29 1.30
CA ARG A 312 8.04 -11.33 0.66
C ARG A 312 7.35 -12.02 -0.50
N TYR A 313 6.02 -11.99 -0.51
CA TYR A 313 5.21 -12.49 -1.60
C TYR A 313 4.92 -11.36 -2.59
N ASN A 314 5.30 -11.57 -3.85
CA ASN A 314 5.01 -10.67 -4.95
C ASN A 314 3.71 -11.10 -5.64
N SER A 315 2.63 -10.35 -5.42
CA SER A 315 1.31 -10.63 -6.00
C SER A 315 1.27 -10.54 -7.52
N ASN A 316 2.15 -9.77 -8.15
CA ASN A 316 2.14 -9.56 -9.61
C ASN A 316 2.65 -10.78 -10.37
N ILE A 317 3.64 -11.48 -9.82
CA ILE A 317 4.23 -12.69 -10.43
C ILE A 317 3.88 -13.96 -9.67
N THR A 318 3.10 -13.86 -8.59
CA THR A 318 2.66 -14.98 -7.73
C THR A 318 3.81 -15.83 -7.18
N THR A 319 4.95 -15.20 -6.88
CA THR A 319 6.14 -15.88 -6.34
C THR A 319 6.71 -15.10 -5.16
N TYR A 320 7.66 -15.71 -4.45
CA TYR A 320 8.44 -15.00 -3.45
C TYR A 320 9.61 -14.23 -4.08
N ASP A 321 9.81 -13.00 -3.61
CA ASP A 321 11.01 -12.20 -3.83
C ASP A 321 11.79 -12.17 -2.52
N ASP A 322 12.97 -12.77 -2.50
CA ASP A 322 13.80 -12.86 -1.30
C ASP A 322 14.90 -11.77 -1.28
N THR A 323 14.79 -10.71 -2.11
CA THR A 323 15.83 -9.69 -2.27
C THR A 323 15.51 -8.36 -1.56
N GLY A 324 16.55 -7.71 -1.02
CA GLY A 324 16.43 -6.39 -0.40
C GLY A 324 16.00 -6.43 1.06
N TYR A 325 15.24 -5.40 1.47
CA TYR A 325 14.84 -5.19 2.86
C TYR A 325 13.33 -5.08 2.98
N LEU A 326 12.82 -5.51 4.13
CA LEU A 326 11.43 -5.44 4.52
C LEU A 326 10.99 -3.99 4.67
N ARG A 327 9.83 -3.67 4.11
CA ARG A 327 9.23 -2.34 4.15
C ARG A 327 7.83 -2.44 4.72
N ASN A 328 7.34 -1.31 5.24
CA ASN A 328 5.95 -1.18 5.62
C ASN A 328 5.09 -1.70 4.46
N GLY A 329 4.01 -2.40 4.73
CA GLY A 329 3.09 -2.84 3.70
C GLY A 329 3.41 -4.05 2.86
N ASP A 330 4.63 -4.54 2.93
CA ASP A 330 5.01 -5.77 2.25
C ASP A 330 4.02 -6.88 2.59
N ILE A 331 3.58 -7.60 1.56
CA ILE A 331 2.88 -8.86 1.75
C ILE A 331 3.94 -9.92 1.98
N ILE A 332 3.85 -10.63 3.09
CA ILE A 332 4.81 -11.64 3.52
C ILE A 332 4.12 -12.96 3.86
N SER A 333 4.93 -14.00 3.91
CA SER A 333 4.62 -15.24 4.61
C SER A 333 5.68 -15.49 5.68
N LEU A 334 5.21 -16.00 6.81
CA LEU A 334 6.03 -16.34 7.97
C LEU A 334 6.13 -17.85 8.09
N PHE A 335 7.33 -18.39 8.07
CA PHE A 335 7.56 -19.83 8.15
C PHE A 335 8.29 -20.20 9.44
N HIS A 336 7.70 -21.10 10.22
CA HIS A 336 8.26 -21.50 11.51
C HIS A 336 9.51 -22.40 11.33
N ILE A 337 10.68 -21.97 11.80
CA ILE A 337 11.94 -22.62 11.42
C ILE A 337 12.07 -24.05 11.97
N ARG A 338 11.72 -24.28 13.25
CA ARG A 338 12.01 -25.57 13.90
C ARG A 338 11.15 -26.71 13.38
N THR A 339 9.87 -26.46 13.12
CA THR A 339 8.91 -27.54 12.81
C THR A 339 8.82 -27.85 11.32
N ASN A 340 9.96 -27.80 10.60
CA ASN A 340 10.03 -28.03 9.16
C ASN A 340 9.27 -27.00 8.30
N ARG A 341 9.26 -25.72 8.72
CA ARG A 341 8.76 -24.56 7.94
C ARG A 341 7.29 -24.58 7.51
N PRO A 342 6.31 -24.92 8.38
CA PRO A 342 4.91 -24.60 8.12
C PRO A 342 4.72 -23.09 8.12
N ALA A 343 3.77 -22.61 7.32
CA ALA A 343 3.45 -21.19 7.23
C ALA A 343 2.46 -20.80 8.32
N LEU A 344 2.58 -19.57 8.83
CA LEU A 344 1.56 -18.96 9.68
C LEU A 344 0.31 -18.67 8.85
N CYS A 345 -0.80 -19.25 9.25
CA CYS A 345 -2.07 -19.20 8.54
C CYS A 345 -3.20 -18.71 9.43
N SER A 346 -4.22 -18.15 8.77
CA SER A 346 -5.54 -17.94 9.34
C SER A 346 -6.59 -18.24 8.28
N HIS A 347 -7.87 -18.27 8.65
CA HIS A 347 -8.95 -18.63 7.72
C HIS A 347 -10.25 -17.91 8.06
N THR A 348 -11.26 -18.09 7.21
CA THR A 348 -12.57 -17.43 7.36
C THR A 348 -13.45 -18.01 8.48
N ILE A 349 -13.18 -19.22 8.97
CA ILE A 349 -13.97 -19.84 10.04
C ILE A 349 -13.78 -19.07 11.35
N LEU A 350 -14.89 -18.73 11.99
CA LEU A 350 -14.93 -17.93 13.21
C LEU A 350 -14.98 -18.82 14.46
N LEU A 351 -14.28 -18.39 15.50
CA LEU A 351 -14.46 -18.83 16.87
C LEU A 351 -15.76 -18.23 17.43
N GLY A 352 -16.23 -18.74 18.58
CA GLY A 352 -17.50 -18.32 19.19
C GLY A 352 -17.57 -16.84 19.59
N ASP A 353 -16.44 -16.14 19.61
CA ASP A 353 -16.30 -14.72 19.93
C ASP A 353 -15.99 -13.85 18.69
N GLU A 354 -16.29 -14.38 17.49
CA GLU A 354 -16.08 -13.78 16.17
C GLU A 354 -14.62 -13.56 15.77
N SER A 355 -13.66 -13.99 16.59
CA SER A 355 -12.26 -14.04 16.19
C SER A 355 -12.00 -15.21 15.25
N GLN A 356 -10.83 -15.25 14.63
CA GLN A 356 -10.38 -16.33 13.76
C GLN A 356 -9.20 -17.02 14.41
N GLU A 357 -9.14 -18.34 14.31
CA GLU A 357 -7.95 -19.05 14.75
C GLU A 357 -6.75 -18.73 13.86
N VAL A 358 -5.58 -18.85 14.47
CA VAL A 358 -4.28 -18.74 13.83
C VAL A 358 -3.53 -20.03 14.12
N PHE A 359 -2.91 -20.59 13.08
CA PHE A 359 -2.28 -21.90 13.14
C PHE A 359 -1.09 -21.97 12.19
N CYS A 360 -0.24 -22.96 12.37
CA CYS A 360 0.81 -23.30 11.41
C CYS A 360 0.33 -24.46 10.52
N HIS A 361 0.50 -24.34 9.21
CA HIS A 361 0.15 -25.40 8.26
C HIS A 361 1.15 -25.54 7.10
N HIS A 362 1.33 -26.76 6.62
CA HIS A 362 2.06 -27.04 5.38
C HIS A 362 1.11 -26.90 4.18
N GLY A 363 0.83 -25.66 3.79
CA GLY A 363 0.02 -25.34 2.60
C GLY A 363 0.88 -25.06 1.36
N ASP A 364 0.24 -25.02 0.20
CA ASP A 364 0.90 -24.55 -1.03
C ASP A 364 1.32 -23.08 -0.88
N GLU A 365 2.49 -22.75 -1.41
CA GLU A 365 3.07 -21.41 -1.42
C GLU A 365 2.14 -20.38 -2.10
N SER A 366 1.21 -20.84 -2.93
CA SER A 366 0.19 -20.04 -3.63
C SER A 366 -1.07 -19.72 -2.79
N GLU A 367 -1.26 -20.35 -1.62
CA GLU A 367 -2.47 -20.13 -0.81
C GLU A 367 -2.56 -18.70 -0.28
N ARG A 368 -3.77 -18.13 -0.25
CA ARG A 368 -4.00 -16.78 0.30
C ARG A 368 -4.04 -16.73 1.84
N ASN A 369 -4.25 -17.88 2.47
CA ASN A 369 -4.46 -18.02 3.92
C ASN A 369 -3.17 -17.82 4.74
N ASN A 370 -2.01 -17.82 4.10
CA ASN A 370 -0.70 -17.62 4.74
C ASN A 370 -0.06 -16.27 4.38
N LYS A 371 -0.84 -15.35 3.82
CA LYS A 371 -0.37 -14.03 3.38
C LYS A 371 -0.75 -12.98 4.40
N TRP A 372 0.26 -12.22 4.84
CA TRP A 372 0.15 -11.18 5.86
C TRP A 372 0.72 -9.88 5.34
N ARG A 373 -0.01 -8.79 5.46
CA ARG A 373 0.50 -7.45 5.19
C ARG A 373 1.12 -6.90 6.46
N ILE A 374 2.36 -6.45 6.41
CA ILE A 374 2.97 -5.72 7.53
C ILE A 374 2.46 -4.29 7.52
N GLU A 375 2.11 -3.72 8.67
CA GLU A 375 1.78 -2.31 8.80
C GLU A 375 2.61 -1.70 9.93
N LEU A 376 3.42 -0.69 9.62
CA LEU A 376 4.25 0.01 10.60
C LEU A 376 3.37 0.91 11.49
N ILE A 377 3.57 0.83 12.80
CA ILE A 377 2.87 1.63 13.81
C ILE A 377 3.83 2.69 14.33
N ASP A 378 3.53 3.95 14.04
CA ASP A 378 4.31 5.10 14.50
C ASP A 378 4.20 5.33 16.02
#